data_AF-A0A3D2USS7-F1
#
_entry.id   AF-A0A3D2USS7-F1
#
_cell.length_a   1.000
_cell.length_b   1.000
_cell.length_c   1.000
_cell.angle_alpha   90.00
_cell.angle_beta   90.00
_cell.angle_gamma   90.00
#
_symmetry.space_group_name_H-M   'P 1'
#
loop_
_entity.id
_entity.type
_entity.pdbx_description
1 polymer ?
#
loop_
_entity_poly.entity_id
_entity_poly.type
_entity_poly.pdbx_seq_one_letter_code
_entity_poly.pdbx_strand_id
1 'polypeptide(L)'
;MVRYQIILAYDGSNFVGSQKQANSRTVQGELEKALQQIGWTGTSVLMAGRTDTGVHASGQVAAFDFDEWKYSTEKLLQAMNAKLSHDLVVKKMQVTNSEFHPRFDATSRTYRYRLFYEKVRDPLREKFEWHVRTSFDGDALKESASLFLGTFDFSSFGSKTTENGTTVRTDKVGVEEKAEKRVAI
;
A
#
# COMPACT_ATOMS: atom_id res chain seq x y z
N MET A 1 -25.17 -8.59 6.85
CA MET A 1 -23.86 -8.28 6.25
C MET A 1 -22.82 -8.19 7.34
N VAL A 2 -21.66 -8.83 7.14
CA VAL A 2 -20.53 -8.81 8.08
C VAL A 2 -19.41 -7.97 7.47
N ARG A 3 -18.86 -7.04 8.26
CA ARG A 3 -17.72 -6.21 7.85
C ARG A 3 -16.41 -6.95 8.11
N TYR A 4 -15.62 -7.10 7.06
CA TYR A 4 -14.28 -7.65 7.13
C TYR A 4 -13.24 -6.55 6.94
N GLN A 5 -12.21 -6.56 7.78
CA GLN A 5 -10.96 -5.83 7.56
C GLN A 5 -9.92 -6.80 7.02
N ILE A 6 -9.21 -6.39 5.97
CA ILE A 6 -8.11 -7.16 5.38
C ILE A 6 -6.81 -6.35 5.32
N ILE A 7 -5.69 -7.06 5.35
CA ILE A 7 -4.36 -6.52 5.09
C ILE A 7 -3.84 -7.11 3.80
N LEU A 8 -3.61 -6.24 2.82
CA LEU A 8 -3.10 -6.57 1.50
C LEU A 8 -1.58 -6.36 1.42
N ALA A 9 -0.93 -7.21 0.66
CA ALA A 9 0.36 -6.93 0.07
C ALA A 9 0.29 -7.11 -1.44
N TYR A 10 0.96 -6.24 -2.18
CA TYR A 10 1.02 -6.33 -3.63
C TYR A 10 2.30 -5.75 -4.19
N ASP A 11 2.71 -6.36 -5.31
CA ASP A 11 3.68 -5.82 -6.21
C ASP A 11 2.97 -4.90 -7.22
N GLY A 12 3.20 -3.58 -7.06
CA GLY A 12 2.53 -2.55 -7.86
C GLY A 12 2.95 -2.47 -9.32
N SER A 13 4.03 -3.15 -9.74
CA SER A 13 4.64 -2.94 -11.06
C SER A 13 3.68 -3.08 -12.25
N ASN A 14 2.68 -3.96 -12.14
CA ASN A 14 1.71 -4.24 -13.20
C ASN A 14 0.31 -3.68 -12.92
N PHE A 15 0.20 -2.72 -12.00
CA PHE A 15 -1.05 -2.05 -11.64
C PHE A 15 -1.00 -0.56 -11.97
N VAL A 16 -2.09 -0.06 -12.54
CA VAL A 16 -2.34 1.39 -12.74
C VAL A 16 -2.89 2.00 -11.46
N GLY A 17 -2.13 1.82 -10.38
CA GLY A 17 -2.46 2.26 -9.03
C GLY A 17 -3.46 1.36 -8.31
N SER A 18 -3.80 1.75 -7.09
CA SER A 18 -4.71 0.95 -6.27
C SER A 18 -6.17 1.17 -6.62
N GLN A 19 -6.59 2.41 -6.89
CA GLN A 19 -8.00 2.77 -7.02
C GLN A 19 -8.58 2.27 -8.36
N LYS A 20 -9.80 1.74 -8.34
CA LYS A 20 -10.51 1.29 -9.54
C LYS A 20 -10.70 2.41 -10.56
N GLN A 21 -10.45 2.07 -11.83
CA GLN A 21 -10.67 2.89 -13.02
C GLN A 21 -11.33 2.01 -14.10
N ALA A 22 -12.02 2.61 -15.07
CA ALA A 22 -12.86 1.87 -16.02
C ALA A 22 -12.08 0.85 -16.88
N ASN A 23 -10.90 1.21 -17.37
CA ASN A 23 -10.17 0.44 -18.39
C ASN A 23 -8.74 0.06 -17.98
N SER A 24 -8.49 -0.06 -16.67
CA SER A 24 -7.15 -0.31 -16.15
C SER A 24 -7.14 -1.46 -15.16
N ARG A 25 -6.04 -2.22 -15.12
CA ARG A 25 -5.80 -3.21 -14.07
C ARG A 25 -5.36 -2.48 -12.81
N THR A 26 -6.14 -2.56 -11.74
CA THR A 26 -5.88 -1.87 -10.46
C THR A 26 -6.04 -2.86 -9.31
N VAL A 27 -5.40 -2.57 -8.17
CA VAL A 27 -5.47 -3.45 -6.99
C VAL A 27 -6.92 -3.65 -6.52
N GLN A 28 -7.67 -2.56 -6.42
CA GLN A 28 -9.08 -2.58 -6.05
C GLN A 28 -9.90 -3.41 -7.04
N GLY A 29 -9.68 -3.22 -8.34
CA GLY A 29 -10.42 -3.96 -9.38
C GLY A 29 -10.16 -5.46 -9.33
N GLU A 30 -8.91 -5.89 -9.15
CA GLU A 30 -8.58 -7.32 -9.03
C GLU A 30 -9.11 -7.92 -7.72
N LEU A 31 -9.06 -7.17 -6.62
CA LEU A 31 -9.63 -7.60 -5.34
C LEU A 31 -11.16 -7.81 -5.44
N GLU A 32 -11.87 -6.86 -6.05
CA GLU A 32 -13.31 -6.96 -6.27
C GLU A 32 -13.69 -8.11 -7.20
N LYS A 33 -12.94 -8.33 -8.30
CA LYS A 33 -13.14 -9.48 -9.19
C LYS A 33 -12.95 -10.82 -8.46
N ALA A 34 -11.92 -10.92 -7.63
CA ALA A 34 -11.67 -12.14 -6.84
C ALA A 34 -12.80 -12.41 -5.83
N LEU A 35 -13.29 -11.36 -5.16
CA LEU A 35 -14.45 -11.44 -4.26
C LEU A 35 -15.72 -11.88 -5.01
N GLN A 36 -15.99 -11.30 -6.18
CA GLN A 36 -17.16 -11.66 -6.98
C GLN A 36 -17.16 -13.14 -7.40
N GLN A 37 -15.99 -13.69 -7.73
CA GLN A 37 -15.85 -15.11 -8.07
C GLN A 37 -16.16 -16.08 -6.92
N ILE A 38 -16.24 -15.59 -5.68
CA ILE A 38 -16.59 -16.38 -4.50
C ILE A 38 -17.95 -15.99 -3.91
N GLY A 39 -18.76 -15.24 -4.67
CA GLY A 39 -20.15 -14.93 -4.31
C GLY A 39 -20.35 -13.59 -3.59
N TRP A 40 -19.36 -12.69 -3.62
CA TRP A 40 -19.54 -11.33 -3.13
C TRP A 40 -20.42 -10.52 -4.07
N THR A 41 -21.46 -9.89 -3.52
CA THR A 41 -22.48 -9.10 -4.23
C THR A 41 -22.30 -7.60 -4.06
N GLY A 42 -21.27 -7.16 -3.33
CA GLY A 42 -21.00 -5.75 -3.07
C GLY A 42 -20.51 -5.00 -4.31
N THR A 43 -20.60 -3.66 -4.23
CA THR A 43 -20.27 -2.77 -5.35
C THR A 43 -18.83 -2.28 -5.35
N SER A 44 -18.27 -2.03 -4.17
CA SER A 44 -16.92 -1.48 -4.01
C SER A 44 -16.32 -1.87 -2.67
N VAL A 45 -15.01 -2.13 -2.67
CA VAL A 45 -14.23 -2.23 -1.44
C VAL A 45 -13.71 -0.86 -1.00
N LEU A 46 -13.53 -0.67 0.30
CA LEU A 46 -12.93 0.53 0.89
C LEU A 46 -11.43 0.30 1.08
N MET A 47 -10.60 1.32 0.83
CA MET A 47 -9.14 1.25 1.07
C MET A 47 -8.66 2.38 1.98
N ALA A 48 -7.61 2.10 2.76
CA ALA A 48 -7.04 3.06 3.71
C ALA A 48 -6.33 4.25 3.05
N GLY A 49 -5.75 4.02 1.87
CA GLY A 49 -5.08 5.04 1.07
C GLY A 49 -5.07 4.66 -0.41
N ARG A 50 -4.75 5.63 -1.26
CA ARG A 50 -4.48 5.40 -2.68
C ARG A 50 -2.98 5.23 -2.87
N THR A 51 -2.59 4.34 -3.77
CA THR A 51 -1.24 4.28 -4.31
C THR A 51 -1.28 4.56 -5.80
N ASP A 52 -0.24 5.24 -6.28
CA ASP A 52 -0.08 5.56 -7.70
C ASP A 52 0.39 4.33 -8.50
N THR A 53 0.36 4.45 -9.83
CA THR A 53 0.87 3.43 -10.75
C THR A 53 2.27 2.97 -10.37
N GLY A 54 2.48 1.66 -10.31
CA GLY A 54 3.77 1.07 -9.97
C GLY A 54 4.10 0.98 -8.47
N VAL A 55 3.39 1.71 -7.59
CA VAL A 55 3.69 1.73 -6.16
C VAL A 55 3.26 0.43 -5.49
N HIS A 56 4.17 -0.21 -4.76
CA HIS A 56 3.92 -1.46 -4.02
C HIS A 56 3.30 -1.20 -2.64
N ALA A 57 2.74 -2.24 -2.01
CA ALA A 57 2.38 -2.20 -0.60
C ALA A 57 2.69 -3.52 0.10
N SER A 58 3.08 -3.42 1.37
CA SER A 58 3.27 -4.58 2.26
C SER A 58 2.20 -4.70 3.32
N GLY A 59 1.30 -3.73 3.44
CA GLY A 59 0.29 -3.66 4.50
C GLY A 59 -0.85 -2.68 4.22
N GLN A 60 -1.30 -2.59 2.97
CA GLN A 60 -2.46 -1.75 2.63
C GLN A 60 -3.70 -2.34 3.30
N VAL A 61 -4.46 -1.51 4.02
CA VAL A 61 -5.69 -1.98 4.69
C VAL A 61 -6.88 -1.71 3.79
N ALA A 62 -7.78 -2.69 3.69
CA ALA A 62 -9.06 -2.56 3.01
C ALA A 62 -10.20 -3.14 3.85
N ALA A 63 -11.43 -2.76 3.51
CA ALA A 63 -12.63 -3.29 4.14
C ALA A 63 -13.74 -3.52 3.11
N PHE A 64 -14.56 -4.52 3.36
CA PHE A 64 -15.75 -4.82 2.57
C PHE A 64 -16.83 -5.46 3.44
N ASP A 65 -18.08 -5.33 3.02
CA ASP A 65 -19.18 -6.13 3.58
C ASP A 65 -19.39 -7.37 2.75
N PHE A 66 -19.55 -8.52 3.39
CA PHE A 66 -19.98 -9.74 2.73
C PHE A 66 -21.30 -10.19 3.37
N ASP A 67 -22.23 -10.61 2.53
CA ASP A 67 -23.37 -11.42 2.97
C ASP A 67 -22.88 -12.70 3.67
N GLU A 68 -23.75 -13.32 4.45
CA GLU A 68 -23.38 -14.36 5.42
C GLU A 68 -22.54 -15.50 4.79
N TRP A 69 -21.21 -15.42 4.98
CA TRP A 69 -20.26 -16.43 4.52
C TRP A 69 -20.38 -17.65 5.42
N LYS A 70 -20.73 -18.80 4.85
CA LYS A 70 -21.09 -20.01 5.60
C LYS A 70 -19.93 -20.69 6.32
N TYR A 71 -18.69 -20.27 6.06
CA TYR A 71 -17.50 -20.89 6.61
C TYR A 71 -16.71 -19.93 7.50
N SER A 72 -15.57 -20.37 8.03
CA SER A 72 -14.73 -19.51 8.84
C SER A 72 -14.05 -18.40 8.03
N THR A 73 -13.62 -17.35 8.73
CA THR A 73 -12.83 -16.24 8.18
C THR A 73 -11.57 -16.73 7.46
N GLU A 74 -10.92 -17.77 7.98
CA GLU A 74 -9.73 -18.37 7.37
C GLU A 74 -10.05 -19.01 6.03
N LYS A 75 -11.20 -19.69 5.92
CA LYS A 75 -11.66 -20.25 4.64
C LYS A 75 -12.02 -19.16 3.64
N LEU A 76 -12.55 -18.02 4.08
CA LEU A 76 -12.77 -16.85 3.21
C LEU A 76 -11.44 -16.29 2.69
N LEU A 77 -10.46 -16.11 3.57
CA LEU A 77 -9.12 -15.65 3.20
C LEU A 77 -8.46 -16.60 2.20
N GLN A 78 -8.54 -17.92 2.42
CA GLN A 78 -8.02 -18.93 1.49
C GLN A 78 -8.73 -18.86 0.13
N ALA A 79 -10.06 -18.77 0.13
CA ALA A 79 -10.85 -18.67 -1.09
C ALA A 79 -10.49 -17.41 -1.90
N MET A 80 -10.31 -16.26 -1.24
CA MET A 80 -9.85 -15.02 -1.88
C MET A 80 -8.46 -15.19 -2.49
N ASN A 81 -7.48 -15.67 -1.71
CA ASN A 81 -6.11 -15.84 -2.19
C ASN A 81 -6.00 -16.86 -3.33
N ALA A 82 -6.90 -17.85 -3.40
CA ALA A 82 -6.97 -18.78 -4.52
C ALA A 82 -7.48 -18.14 -5.83
N LYS A 83 -8.11 -16.96 -5.76
CA LYS A 83 -8.63 -16.21 -6.92
C LYS A 83 -7.77 -15.01 -7.30
N LEU A 84 -6.94 -14.52 -6.38
CA LEU A 84 -6.05 -13.39 -6.63
C LEU A 84 -4.85 -13.80 -7.50
N SER A 85 -4.32 -12.83 -8.25
CA SER A 85 -3.09 -12.98 -9.02
C SER A 85 -1.87 -13.03 -8.10
N HIS A 86 -0.76 -13.61 -8.59
CA HIS A 86 0.47 -13.79 -7.80
C HIS A 86 1.10 -12.49 -7.25
N ASP A 87 0.75 -11.34 -7.83
CA ASP A 87 1.23 -10.01 -7.46
C ASP A 87 0.30 -9.28 -6.46
N LEU A 88 -0.77 -9.92 -5.96
CA LEU A 88 -1.69 -9.37 -4.95
C LEU A 88 -2.16 -10.47 -3.99
N VAL A 89 -2.02 -10.25 -2.68
CA VAL A 89 -2.40 -11.24 -1.65
C VAL A 89 -3.07 -10.59 -0.44
N VAL A 90 -4.04 -11.28 0.14
CA VAL A 90 -4.58 -11.00 1.47
C VAL A 90 -3.72 -11.72 2.51
N LYS A 91 -2.94 -10.96 3.29
CA LYS A 91 -2.08 -11.52 4.34
C LYS A 91 -2.86 -11.86 5.61
N LYS A 92 -3.86 -11.05 5.94
CA LYS A 92 -4.67 -11.18 7.16
C LYS A 92 -6.09 -10.71 6.89
N MET A 93 -7.04 -11.32 7.59
CA MET A 93 -8.45 -10.99 7.55
C MET A 93 -9.04 -11.16 8.94
N GLN A 94 -9.92 -10.24 9.33
CA GLN A 94 -10.70 -10.35 10.57
C GLN A 94 -12.08 -9.73 10.38
N VAL A 95 -13.06 -10.23 11.13
CA VAL A 95 -14.33 -9.52 11.32
C VAL A 95 -14.06 -8.27 12.16
N THR A 96 -14.72 -7.17 11.83
CA THR A 96 -14.58 -5.90 12.55
C THR A 96 -15.95 -5.23 12.73
N ASN A 97 -15.96 -4.10 13.41
CA ASN A 97 -17.17 -3.28 13.61
C ASN A 97 -17.78 -2.87 12.25
N SER A 98 -19.11 -2.86 12.13
CA SER A 98 -19.83 -2.45 10.91
C SER A 98 -19.48 -1.03 10.46
N GLU A 99 -19.15 -0.15 11.41
CA GLU A 99 -18.82 1.26 11.16
C GLU A 99 -17.34 1.48 10.83
N PHE A 100 -16.51 0.43 10.85
CA PHE A 100 -15.09 0.57 10.55
C PHE A 100 -14.86 1.10 9.13
N HIS A 101 -14.10 2.18 9.01
CA HIS A 101 -13.70 2.79 7.76
C HIS A 101 -12.16 2.88 7.66
N PRO A 102 -11.50 2.10 6.78
CA PRO A 102 -10.05 1.96 6.78
C PRO A 102 -9.30 3.27 6.50
N ARG A 103 -9.95 4.24 5.84
CA ARG A 103 -9.38 5.58 5.61
C ARG A 103 -9.52 6.52 6.82
N PHE A 104 -10.65 6.51 7.50
CA PHE A 104 -10.97 7.55 8.49
C PHE A 104 -10.56 7.12 9.90
N ASP A 105 -10.57 5.82 10.18
CA ASP A 105 -10.11 5.28 11.46
C ASP A 105 -8.58 5.09 11.52
N ALA A 106 -7.89 5.23 10.38
CA ALA A 106 -6.43 5.15 10.35
C ALA A 106 -5.78 6.40 10.93
N THR A 107 -5.01 6.22 12.01
CA THR A 107 -4.30 7.30 12.72
C THR A 107 -3.01 7.73 12.02
N SER A 108 -2.37 6.84 11.24
CA SER A 108 -1.15 7.15 10.50
C SER A 108 -0.98 6.21 9.30
N ARG A 109 -0.09 6.58 8.38
CA ARG A 109 0.39 5.73 7.30
C ARG A 109 1.91 5.81 7.27
N THR A 110 2.56 4.71 6.91
CA THR A 110 4.02 4.66 6.79
C THR A 110 4.38 4.26 5.36
N TYR A 111 5.24 5.07 4.75
CA TYR A 111 5.83 4.81 3.45
C TYR A 111 7.32 4.49 3.63
N ARG A 112 7.87 3.67 2.75
CA ARG A 112 9.30 3.36 2.72
C ARG A 112 9.78 3.45 1.29
N TYR A 113 10.64 4.42 1.04
CA TYR A 113 11.44 4.49 -0.18
C TYR A 113 12.77 3.79 0.07
N ARG A 114 13.21 2.99 -0.90
CA ARG A 114 14.52 2.36 -0.91
C ARG A 114 15.28 2.92 -2.08
N LEU A 115 16.52 3.29 -1.84
CA LEU A 115 17.41 3.85 -2.83
C LEU A 115 18.70 3.08 -2.78
N PHE A 116 19.35 2.95 -3.93
CA PHE A 116 20.69 2.40 -3.98
C PHE A 116 21.56 3.15 -4.97
N TYR A 117 22.84 3.24 -4.64
CA TYR A 117 23.85 3.84 -5.48
C TYR A 117 24.88 2.79 -5.90
N GLU A 118 24.91 2.49 -7.19
CA GLU A 118 25.96 1.68 -7.82
C GLU A 118 26.22 2.21 -9.24
N LYS A 119 27.44 2.03 -9.77
CA LYS A 119 27.74 2.43 -11.16
C LYS A 119 27.01 1.56 -12.18
N VAL A 120 26.78 0.31 -11.82
CA VAL A 120 26.13 -0.70 -12.65
C VAL A 120 24.74 -0.96 -12.12
N ARG A 121 23.82 -1.27 -13.04
CA ARG A 121 22.44 -1.65 -12.73
C ARG A 121 22.38 -2.96 -11.95
N ASP A 122 21.38 -3.08 -11.08
CA ASP A 122 21.08 -4.33 -10.37
C ASP A 122 19.62 -4.75 -10.61
N PRO A 123 19.38 -5.73 -11.50
CA PRO A 123 18.03 -6.16 -11.84
C PRO A 123 17.27 -6.79 -10.68
N LEU A 124 17.95 -7.24 -9.61
CA LEU A 124 17.30 -7.81 -8.43
C LEU A 124 16.80 -6.72 -7.46
N ARG A 125 17.35 -5.51 -7.57
CA ARG A 125 17.02 -4.35 -6.72
C ARG A 125 16.11 -3.35 -7.41
N GLU A 126 16.35 -3.09 -8.70
CA GLU A 126 15.68 -2.03 -9.48
C GLU A 126 14.16 -2.13 -9.50
N LYS A 127 13.61 -3.33 -9.25
CA LYS A 127 12.17 -3.51 -9.12
C LYS A 127 11.58 -2.86 -7.87
N PHE A 128 12.33 -2.81 -6.76
CA PHE A 128 11.84 -2.37 -5.45
C PHE A 128 12.66 -1.22 -4.84
N GLU A 129 13.76 -0.84 -5.47
CA GLU A 129 14.69 0.20 -5.04
C GLU A 129 15.01 1.13 -6.20
N TRP A 130 15.05 2.44 -5.93
CA TRP A 130 15.43 3.42 -6.93
C TRP A 130 16.95 3.41 -7.13
N HIS A 131 17.38 3.07 -8.35
CA HIS A 131 18.78 3.20 -8.76
C HIS A 131 19.16 4.67 -8.95
N VAL A 132 20.00 5.18 -8.05
CA VAL A 132 20.58 6.51 -8.13
C VAL A 132 21.98 6.37 -8.75
N ARG A 133 22.26 7.16 -9.80
CA ARG A 133 23.57 7.11 -10.50
C ARG A 133 24.65 7.98 -9.88
N THR A 134 24.28 8.84 -8.94
CA THR A 134 25.18 9.76 -8.25
C THR A 134 25.27 9.34 -6.80
N SER A 135 26.48 9.31 -6.25
CA SER A 135 26.67 9.02 -4.82
C SER A 135 25.95 10.08 -4.01
N PHE A 136 25.32 9.66 -2.93
CA PHE A 136 24.69 10.56 -1.98
C PHE A 136 25.31 10.36 -0.60
N ASP A 137 25.35 11.43 0.17
CA ASP A 137 25.79 11.39 1.56
C ASP A 137 24.59 11.02 2.44
N GLY A 138 24.68 9.85 3.09
CA GLY A 138 23.64 9.34 3.98
C GLY A 138 23.38 10.25 5.19
N ASP A 139 24.40 10.96 5.68
CA ASP A 139 24.25 11.88 6.80
C ASP A 139 23.61 13.19 6.35
N ALA A 140 23.96 13.70 5.16
CA ALA A 140 23.25 14.83 4.56
C ALA A 140 21.76 14.51 4.30
N LEU A 141 21.44 13.27 3.91
CA LEU A 141 20.06 12.81 3.78
C LEU A 141 19.34 12.76 5.13
N LYS A 142 19.99 12.26 6.19
CA LYS A 142 19.43 12.25 7.55
C LYS A 142 19.16 13.66 8.05
N GLU A 143 20.12 14.57 7.87
CA GLU A 143 19.99 15.98 8.25
C GLU A 143 18.83 16.63 7.50
N SER A 144 18.79 16.48 6.18
CA SER A 144 17.71 17.02 5.34
C SER A 144 16.33 16.45 5.72
N ALA A 145 16.26 15.14 5.99
CA ALA A 145 15.03 14.50 6.43
C ALA A 145 14.56 15.03 7.80
N SER A 146 15.49 15.31 8.71
CA SER A 146 15.15 15.80 10.05
C SER A 146 14.39 17.13 10.03
N LEU A 147 14.57 17.95 8.98
CA LEU A 147 13.83 19.20 8.77
C LEU A 147 12.32 19.00 8.57
N PHE A 148 11.90 17.79 8.20
CA PHE A 148 10.49 17.43 8.02
C PHE A 148 9.86 16.81 9.27
N LEU A 149 10.58 16.69 10.39
CA LEU A 149 10.04 16.18 11.65
C LEU A 149 9.12 17.21 12.30
N GLY A 150 7.85 16.85 12.48
CA GLY A 150 6.86 17.72 13.12
C GLY A 150 5.72 18.12 12.19
N THR A 151 5.08 19.25 12.46
CA THR A 151 3.86 19.68 11.78
C THR A 151 4.15 20.84 10.82
N PHE A 152 3.92 20.63 9.53
CA PHE A 152 4.19 21.62 8.48
C PHE A 152 3.07 21.67 7.46
N ASP A 153 2.98 22.79 6.74
CA ASP A 153 2.19 22.86 5.52
C ASP A 153 2.98 22.27 4.34
N PHE A 154 2.51 21.13 3.83
CA PHE A 154 3.13 20.43 2.69
C PHE A 154 2.54 20.85 1.33
N SER A 155 1.99 22.07 1.22
CA SER A 155 1.42 22.60 -0.03
C SER A 155 2.41 22.65 -1.21
N SER A 156 3.72 22.69 -0.93
CA SER A 156 4.76 22.58 -1.97
C SER A 156 4.98 21.14 -2.49
N PHE A 157 4.48 20.12 -1.79
CA PHE A 157 4.67 18.70 -2.11
C PHE A 157 3.37 18.00 -2.51
N GLY A 158 2.23 18.68 -2.46
CA GLY A 158 0.95 18.09 -2.80
C GLY A 158 -0.21 19.06 -2.67
N SER A 159 -1.38 18.61 -3.10
CA SER A 159 -2.61 19.39 -3.08
C SER A 159 -3.60 18.87 -2.04
N LYS A 160 -4.56 19.73 -1.67
CA LYS A 160 -5.69 19.33 -0.84
C LYS A 160 -6.50 18.27 -1.57
N THR A 161 -6.86 17.19 -0.86
CA THR A 161 -7.65 16.09 -1.45
C THR A 161 -9.15 16.40 -1.53
N THR A 162 -9.60 17.46 -0.88
CA THR A 162 -10.98 17.95 -0.83
C THR A 162 -10.97 19.48 -0.78
N GLU A 163 -12.06 20.12 -1.20
CA GLU A 163 -12.20 21.58 -1.19
C GLU A 163 -11.94 22.18 0.20
N ASN A 164 -12.51 21.58 1.24
CA ASN A 164 -12.31 21.95 2.65
C ASN A 164 -11.12 21.23 3.32
N GLY A 165 -10.23 20.62 2.53
CA GLY A 165 -9.07 19.88 3.02
C GLY A 165 -7.94 20.80 3.48
N THR A 166 -6.97 20.21 4.17
CA THR A 166 -5.69 20.86 4.52
C THR A 166 -4.51 20.07 3.98
N THR A 167 -3.41 20.75 3.69
CA THR A 167 -2.08 20.19 3.38
C THR A 167 -1.17 20.15 4.61
N VAL A 168 -1.65 20.63 5.76
CA VAL A 168 -0.93 20.55 7.03
C VAL A 168 -0.90 19.11 7.54
N ARG A 169 0.30 18.55 7.77
CA ARG A 169 0.50 17.17 8.24
C ARG A 169 1.57 17.13 9.33
N THR A 170 1.49 16.11 10.17
CA THR A 170 2.54 15.79 11.14
C THR A 170 3.32 14.58 10.65
N ASP A 171 4.59 14.79 10.32
CA ASP A 171 5.46 13.77 9.77
C ASP A 171 6.43 13.23 10.82
N LYS A 172 6.65 11.92 10.72
CA LYS A 172 7.72 11.19 11.39
C LYS A 172 8.55 10.56 10.29
N VAL A 173 9.80 11.02 10.15
CA VAL A 173 10.70 10.56 9.11
C VAL A 173 12.00 10.06 9.73
N GLY A 174 12.58 9.05 9.09
CA GLY A 174 13.88 8.52 9.47
C GLY A 174 14.59 8.00 8.23
N VAL A 175 15.91 8.15 8.20
CA VAL A 175 16.78 7.58 7.16
C VAL A 175 17.66 6.54 7.83
N GLU A 176 17.61 5.32 7.32
CA GLU A 176 18.40 4.19 7.80
C GLU A 176 19.31 3.71 6.67
N GLU A 177 20.61 3.68 6.93
CA GLU A 177 21.58 3.07 6.03
C GLU A 177 21.72 1.59 6.38
N LYS A 178 21.58 0.71 5.38
CA LYS A 178 21.75 -0.73 5.56
C LYS A 178 22.92 -1.22 4.73
N ALA A 179 23.92 -1.77 5.41
CA ALA A 179 24.94 -2.58 4.76
C ALA A 179 24.31 -3.89 4.27
N GLU A 180 24.42 -4.18 2.98
CA GLU A 180 23.97 -5.46 2.44
C GLU A 180 24.89 -6.60 2.89
N LYS A 181 24.28 -7.68 3.36
CA LYS A 181 24.95 -8.98 3.43
C LYS A 181 24.68 -9.69 2.11
N ARG A 182 25.60 -9.59 1.16
CA ARG A 182 25.54 -10.41 -0.06
C ARG A 182 25.85 -11.86 0.33
N VAL A 183 24.88 -12.75 0.16
CA VAL A 183 25.09 -14.19 0.30
C VAL A 183 25.75 -14.65 -1.00
N ALA A 184 27.02 -15.00 -0.95
CA ALA A 184 27.68 -15.73 -2.03
C ALA A 184 27.15 -17.18 -2.01
N ILE A 185 26.79 -17.70 -3.18
CA ILE A 185 26.46 -19.12 -3.40
C ILE A 185 27.74 -19.86 -3.72
#